data_AF-A0A917NBR9-F1
#
_entry.id   AF-A0A917NBR9-F1
#
_cell.length_a   1.000
_cell.length_b   1.000
_cell.length_c   1.000
_cell.angle_alpha   90.00
_cell.angle_beta   90.00
_cell.angle_gamma   90.00
#
_symmetry.space_group_name_H-M   'P 1'
#
loop_
_entity.id
_entity.type
_entity.pdbx_description
1 polymer ?
#
loop_
_entity_poly.entity_id
_entity_poly.type
_entity_poly.pdbx_seq_one_letter_code
_entity_poly.pdbx_strand_id
1 'polypeptide(L)'
;MNEIGLLAVFYNEMRARGLSNDAVFLSVDVDMVNQLKYLYKIDTNLAELERLADICIANKWMQRTTADPDYNYLSLTDEGLKTIIQFEEQVNAIPPSNPS
;
A
#
# COMPACT_ATOMS: atom_id res chain seq x y z
N MET A 1 -4.51 -10.14 2.29
CA MET A 1 -4.46 -8.68 2.04
C MET A 1 -5.18 -8.40 0.71
N ASN A 2 -5.60 -7.15 0.44
CA ASN A 2 -6.13 -6.70 -0.86
C ASN A 2 -5.39 -5.43 -1.33
N GLU A 3 -5.83 -4.83 -2.43
CA GLU A 3 -5.21 -3.65 -3.07
C GLU A 3 -5.14 -2.46 -2.10
N ILE A 4 -6.25 -2.19 -1.38
CA ILE A 4 -6.30 -1.13 -0.38
C ILE A 4 -5.32 -1.39 0.76
N GLY A 5 -5.19 -2.65 1.18
CA GLY A 5 -4.19 -3.06 2.17
C GLY A 5 -2.76 -2.79 1.69
N LEU A 6 -2.47 -2.98 0.40
CA LEU A 6 -1.16 -2.63 -0.16
C LEU A 6 -0.97 -1.10 -0.18
N LEU A 7 -1.96 -0.32 -0.62
CA LEU A 7 -1.89 1.16 -0.57
C LEU A 7 -1.64 1.66 0.86
N ALA A 8 -2.26 1.04 1.86
CA ALA A 8 -2.09 1.38 3.26
C ALA A 8 -0.64 1.18 3.75
N VAL A 9 0.09 0.19 3.23
CA VAL A 9 1.51 -0.01 3.57
C VAL A 9 2.33 1.21 3.13
N PHE A 10 2.16 1.65 1.89
CA PHE A 10 2.87 2.82 1.35
C PHE A 10 2.47 4.11 2.08
N TYR A 11 1.19 4.27 2.36
CA TYR A 11 0.66 5.42 3.08
C TYR A 11 1.18 5.50 4.54
N ASN A 12 1.22 4.36 5.23
CA ASN A 12 1.75 4.29 6.59
C ASN A 12 3.24 4.60 6.62
N GLU A 13 4.00 4.10 5.65
CA GLU A 13 5.43 4.42 5.55
C GLU A 13 5.65 5.91 5.27
N MET A 14 4.83 6.51 4.40
CA MET A 14 4.81 7.94 4.13
C MET A 14 4.58 8.76 5.42
N ARG A 15 3.58 8.38 6.21
CA ARG A 15 3.30 9.01 7.50
C ARG A 15 4.41 8.81 8.51
N ALA A 16 4.99 7.61 8.58
CA ALA A 16 6.07 7.29 9.50
C ALA A 16 7.34 8.09 9.20
N ARG A 17 7.65 8.34 7.92
CA ARG A 17 8.79 9.15 7.48
C ARG A 17 8.52 10.65 7.43
N GLY A 18 7.25 11.07 7.45
CA GLY A 18 6.87 12.48 7.28
C GLY A 18 7.19 13.03 5.89
N LEU A 19 7.16 12.16 4.87
CA LEU A 19 7.47 12.49 3.48
C LEU A 19 6.18 12.57 2.64
N SER A 20 6.28 13.09 1.42
CA SER A 20 5.20 13.05 0.43
C SER A 20 5.17 11.72 -0.33
N ASN A 21 4.06 11.43 -1.02
CA ASN A 21 3.86 10.18 -1.76
C ASN A 21 4.88 9.96 -2.88
N ASP A 22 5.36 11.04 -3.50
CA ASP A 22 6.39 11.04 -4.54
C ASP A 22 7.83 10.95 -3.98
N ALA A 23 8.01 10.98 -2.66
CA ALA A 23 9.29 10.84 -1.98
C ALA A 23 9.44 9.50 -1.23
N VAL A 24 8.41 8.64 -1.30
CA VAL A 24 8.40 7.31 -0.68
C VAL A 24 8.42 6.26 -1.77
N PHE A 25 9.51 5.50 -1.78
CA PHE A 25 9.73 4.43 -2.74
C PHE A 25 9.90 3.12 -1.99
N LEU A 26 9.03 2.14 -2.26
CA LEU A 26 9.13 0.80 -1.70
C LEU A 26 9.18 -0.23 -2.82
N SER A 27 9.93 -1.29 -2.58
CA SER A 27 9.99 -2.45 -3.45
C SER A 27 9.01 -3.52 -2.99
N VAL A 28 8.35 -4.17 -3.93
CA VAL A 28 7.59 -5.39 -3.68
C VAL A 28 8.53 -6.56 -3.88
N ASP A 29 9.12 -7.00 -2.79
CA ASP A 29 10.13 -8.06 -2.76
C ASP A 29 9.91 -9.01 -1.57
N VAL A 30 10.82 -9.98 -1.43
CA VAL A 30 10.80 -10.96 -0.33
C VAL A 30 10.93 -10.28 1.04
N ASP A 31 11.63 -9.14 1.13
CA ASP A 31 11.78 -8.41 2.37
C ASP A 31 10.47 -7.74 2.79
N MET A 32 9.71 -7.16 1.86
CA MET A 32 8.36 -6.69 2.12
C MET A 32 7.44 -7.82 2.60
N VAL A 33 7.48 -9.00 1.97
CA VAL A 33 6.71 -10.18 2.42
C VAL A 33 7.07 -10.53 3.87
N ASN A 34 8.36 -10.56 4.20
CA ASN A 34 8.83 -10.86 5.54
C ASN A 34 8.35 -9.81 6.55
N GLN A 35 8.46 -8.53 6.22
CA GLN A 35 7.98 -7.43 7.08
C GLN A 35 6.48 -7.54 7.35
N LEU A 36 5.67 -7.76 6.31
CA LEU A 36 4.21 -7.94 6.42
C LEU A 36 3.86 -9.13 7.32
N LYS A 37 4.56 -10.24 7.16
CA LYS A 37 4.35 -11.43 7.99
C LYS A 37 4.74 -11.22 9.45
N TYR A 38 5.93 -10.68 9.71
CA TYR A 38 6.47 -10.61 11.07
C TYR A 38 5.95 -9.44 11.88
N LEU A 39 5.89 -8.25 11.27
CA LEU A 39 5.49 -7.01 11.93
C LEU A 39 3.98 -6.84 11.98
N TYR A 40 3.30 -7.15 10.86
CA TYR A 40 1.88 -6.87 10.70
C TYR A 40 0.98 -8.12 10.82
N LYS A 41 1.58 -9.31 10.98
CA LYS A 41 0.87 -10.61 11.04
C LYS A 41 -0.02 -10.87 9.83
N ILE A 42 0.36 -10.32 8.67
CA ILE A 42 -0.34 -10.52 7.41
C ILE A 42 0.32 -11.69 6.68
N ASP A 43 -0.46 -12.76 6.49
CA ASP A 43 -0.02 -13.88 5.66
C ASP A 43 -0.22 -13.54 4.17
N THR A 44 0.88 -13.47 3.45
CA THR A 44 0.94 -13.19 2.01
C THR A 44 2.20 -13.83 1.43
N ASN A 45 2.32 -13.85 0.11
CA ASN A 45 3.53 -14.28 -0.59
C ASN A 45 3.90 -13.26 -1.68
N LEU A 46 5.08 -13.42 -2.26
CA LEU A 46 5.60 -12.48 -3.25
C LEU A 46 4.68 -12.36 -4.46
N ALA A 47 4.28 -13.49 -5.04
CA ALA A 47 3.41 -13.51 -6.23
C ALA A 47 2.06 -12.79 -6.00
N GLU A 48 1.49 -12.91 -4.79
CA GLU A 48 0.28 -12.19 -4.44
C GLU A 48 0.51 -10.69 -4.30
N LEU A 49 1.63 -10.25 -3.70
CA LEU A 49 1.95 -8.83 -3.63
C LEU A 49 2.22 -8.23 -5.01
N GLU A 50 2.93 -8.94 -5.87
CA GLU A 50 3.18 -8.52 -7.26
C GLU A 50 1.85 -8.39 -8.03
N ARG A 51 0.95 -9.36 -7.88
CA ARG A 51 -0.40 -9.31 -8.47
C ARG A 51 -1.19 -8.11 -7.98
N LEU A 52 -1.14 -7.81 -6.68
CA LEU A 52 -1.81 -6.63 -6.11
C LEU A 52 -1.18 -5.33 -6.62
N ALA A 53 0.15 -5.28 -6.73
CA ALA A 53 0.87 -4.13 -7.28
C ALA A 53 0.46 -3.87 -8.73
N ASP A 54 0.36 -4.91 -9.56
CA ASP A 54 -0.13 -4.80 -10.93
C ASP A 54 -1.54 -4.21 -11.00
N ILE A 55 -2.45 -4.64 -10.12
CA ILE A 55 -3.80 -4.08 -10.07
C ILE A 55 -3.78 -2.62 -9.64
N CYS A 56 -2.98 -2.26 -8.63
CA CYS A 56 -2.81 -0.87 -8.21
C CYS A 56 -2.24 0.01 -9.33
N ILE A 57 -1.28 -0.51 -10.11
CA ILE A 57 -0.70 0.19 -11.27
C ILE A 57 -1.73 0.33 -12.39
N ALA A 58 -2.49 -0.73 -12.70
CA ALA A 58 -3.54 -0.69 -13.71
C ALA A 58 -4.65 0.33 -13.37
N ASN A 59 -4.96 0.47 -12.07
CA ASN A 59 -5.88 1.48 -11.55
C ASN A 59 -5.25 2.88 -11.39
N LYS A 60 -3.97 3.06 -11.76
CA LYS A 60 -3.20 4.30 -11.61
C LYS A 60 -3.04 4.78 -10.18
N TRP A 61 -3.19 3.89 -9.19
CA TRP A 61 -2.97 4.21 -7.78
C TRP A 61 -1.50 4.12 -7.38
N MET A 62 -0.72 3.34 -8.12
CA MET A 62 0.72 3.22 -7.96
C MET A 62 1.42 3.42 -9.29
N GLN A 63 2.68 3.83 -9.23
CA GLN A 63 3.52 4.00 -10.41
C GLN A 63 4.93 3.44 -10.17
N ARG A 64 5.55 2.97 -11.25
CA ARG A 64 6.98 2.67 -11.29
C ARG A 64 7.73 3.99 -11.44
N THR A 65 8.70 4.25 -10.57
CA THR A 65 9.48 5.51 -10.62
C THR A 65 10.76 5.38 -11.42
N THR A 66 11.11 4.15 -11.79
CA THR A 66 12.21 3.82 -12.68
C THR A 66 11.67 2.99 -13.85
N ALA A 67 12.45 2.88 -14.92
CA ALA A 67 12.16 1.97 -16.02
C ALA A 67 12.51 0.50 -15.68
N ASP A 68 12.74 0.20 -14.41
CA ASP A 68 13.03 -1.14 -13.92
C ASP A 68 11.81 -2.06 -14.18
N PRO A 69 11.99 -3.18 -14.89
CA PRO A 69 10.92 -4.16 -15.07
C PRO A 69 10.51 -4.84 -13.76
N ASP A 70 11.39 -4.83 -12.75
CA ASP A 70 11.11 -5.40 -11.44
C ASP A 70 10.24 -4.43 -10.62
N TYR A 71 9.48 -4.94 -9.64
CA TYR A 71 8.60 -4.13 -8.78
C TYR A 71 9.37 -3.30 -7.74
N ASN A 72 10.49 -2.73 -8.16
CA ASN A 72 11.36 -1.88 -7.36
C ASN A 72 10.89 -0.43 -7.41
N TYR A 73 11.05 0.26 -6.27
CA TYR A 73 10.83 1.70 -6.17
C TYR A 73 9.44 2.14 -6.66
N LEU A 74 8.40 1.42 -6.27
CA LEU A 74 7.03 1.87 -6.51
C LEU A 74 6.72 3.08 -5.61
N SER A 75 5.85 3.97 -6.08
CA SER A 75 5.31 5.07 -5.27
C SER A 75 3.80 5.17 -5.41
N LEU A 76 3.15 5.80 -4.44
CA LEU A 76 1.75 6.20 -4.58
C LEU A 76 1.64 7.37 -5.56
N THR A 77 0.64 7.31 -6.43
CA THR A 77 0.20 8.48 -7.19
C THR A 77 -0.71 9.35 -6.32
N ASP A 78 -1.02 10.56 -6.77
CA ASP A 78 -1.99 11.43 -6.09
C ASP A 78 -3.38 10.79 -6.05
N GLU A 79 -3.76 10.04 -7.10
CA GLU A 79 -5.01 9.28 -7.14
C GLU A 79 -5.01 8.17 -6.09
N GLY A 80 -3.93 7.38 -6.00
CA GLY A 80 -3.81 6.32 -5.01
C GLY A 80 -3.81 6.86 -3.58
N LEU A 81 -3.13 7.98 -3.34
CA LEU A 81 -3.13 8.68 -2.05
C LEU A 81 -4.55 9.13 -1.67
N LYS A 82 -5.27 9.74 -2.61
CA LYS A 82 -6.66 10.15 -2.37
C LYS A 82 -7.55 8.94 -2.07
N THR A 83 -7.40 7.84 -2.80
CA THR A 83 -8.17 6.61 -2.60
C THR A 83 -7.98 6.04 -1.19
N ILE A 84 -6.74 5.94 -0.70
CA ILE A 84 -6.49 5.40 0.64
C ILE A 84 -6.98 6.33 1.75
N ILE A 85 -6.82 7.65 1.61
CA ILE A 85 -7.36 8.63 2.57
C ILE A 85 -8.88 8.52 2.67
N GLN A 86 -9.57 8.47 1.52
CA GLN A 86 -11.03 8.32 1.49
C GLN A 86 -11.49 7.00 2.14
N PHE A 87 -10.74 5.93 1.94
CA PHE A 87 -11.03 4.65 2.59
C PHE A 87 -10.86 4.73 4.11
N GLU A 88 -9.77 5.32 4.61
CA GLU A 88 -9.57 5.51 6.06
C GLU A 88 -10.67 6.37 6.68
N GLU A 89 -11.09 7.44 6.01
CA GLU A 89 -12.19 8.30 6.47
C GLU A 89 -13.52 7.53 6.56
N GLN A 90 -13.82 6.68 5.57
CA GLN A 90 -15.03 5.85 5.59
C GLN A 90 -14.99 4.80 6.71
N VAL A 91 -13.85 4.16 6.94
CA VAL A 91 -13.69 3.18 8.02
C VAL A 91 -13.82 3.87 9.39
N ASN A 92 -13.22 5.05 9.56
CA ASN A 92 -13.30 5.82 10.80
C ASN A 92 -14.67 6.49 11.02
N ALA A 93 -15.48 6.63 9.97
CA ALA A 93 -16.85 7.15 10.05
C ALA A 93 -17.88 6.10 10.50
N ILE A 94 -17.50 4.82 10.62
CA ILE A 94 -18.37 3.78 11.20
C ILE A 94 -18.28 3.89 12.73
N PRO A 95 -19.31 4.38 13.44
CA PRO A 95 -19.29 4.41 14.89
C PRO A 95 -19.16 2.98 15.43
N PRO A 96 -18.44 2.74 16.54
CA PRO A 96 -18.38 1.42 17.15
C PRO A 96 -19.80 0.98 17.47
N SER A 97 -20.26 -0.07 16.80
CA SER A 97 -21.55 -0.70 17.06
C SER A 97 -21.62 -1.02 18.54
N ASN A 98 -22.48 -0.30 19.25
CA ASN A 98 -22.67 -0.48 20.68
C ASN A 98 -23.10 -1.95 20.92
N PRO A 99 -22.36 -2.76 21.71
CA PRO A 99 -22.84 -4.08 22.06
C PRO A 99 -24.11 -3.90 22.88
N SER A 100 -25.24 -4.37 22.34
CA SER A 100 -26.53 -4.44 23.04
C SER A 100 -26.51 -5.56 24.08
#